data_AF-A0A2S6TVJ4-F1
#
_entry.id   AF-A0A2S6TVJ4-F1
#
_cell.length_a   1.000
_cell.length_b   1.000
_cell.length_c   1.000
_cell.angle_alpha   90.00
_cell.angle_beta   90.00
_cell.angle_gamma   90.00
#
_symmetry.space_group_name_H-M   'P 1'
#
loop_
_entity.id
_entity.type
_entity.pdbx_description
1 polymer ?
#
loop_
_entity_poly.entity_id
_entity_poly.type
_entity_poly.pdbx_seq_one_letter_code
_entity_poly.pdbx_strand_id
1 'polypeptide(L)'
;MNSEFQNLNDNGVNDSDIRFVALVAAPEGIKRVNEIHSSVTIYVGALDRQLNEHAYIVLGLGDAGDHLYGANNFDYPIKYKQYKLERDIGNACHQ
;
A
#
# COMPACT_ATOMS: atom_id res chain seq x y z
N MET A 1 -0.79 -9.33 8.08
CA MET A 1 0.40 -9.44 7.19
C MET A 1 1.53 -10.18 7.90
N ASN A 2 2.14 -9.64 8.97
CA ASN A 2 3.18 -10.38 9.71
C ASN A 2 2.68 -11.73 10.24
N SER A 3 1.43 -11.80 10.71
CA SER A 3 0.78 -13.07 11.07
C SER A 3 0.74 -14.08 9.92
N GLU A 4 0.52 -13.61 8.69
CA GLU A 4 0.40 -14.45 7.51
C GLU A 4 1.77 -14.97 7.07
N PHE A 5 2.80 -14.12 7.12
CA PHE A 5 4.17 -14.57 6.86
C PHE A 5 4.62 -15.55 7.93
N GLN A 6 4.35 -15.28 9.21
CA GLN A 6 4.65 -16.24 10.28
C GLN A 6 3.91 -17.56 10.07
N ASN A 7 2.65 -17.55 9.63
CA ASN A 7 1.93 -18.78 9.32
C ASN A 7 2.60 -19.58 8.20
N LEU A 8 3.09 -18.94 7.15
CA LEU A 8 3.87 -19.61 6.10
C LEU A 8 5.17 -20.20 6.64
N ASN A 9 5.85 -19.47 7.52
CA ASN A 9 7.09 -19.91 8.16
C ASN A 9 6.85 -21.12 9.08
N ASP A 10 5.76 -21.11 9.84
CA ASP A 10 5.34 -22.24 10.68
C ASP A 10 5.04 -23.49 9.83
N ASN A 11 4.67 -23.31 8.56
CA ASN A 11 4.48 -24.38 7.58
C ASN A 11 5.74 -24.68 6.73
N GLY A 12 6.90 -24.14 7.11
CA GLY A 12 8.20 -24.47 6.52
C GLY A 12 8.61 -23.65 5.30
N VAL A 13 7.93 -22.55 4.99
CA VAL A 13 8.32 -21.62 3.92
C VAL A 13 9.30 -20.59 4.49
N ASN A 14 10.46 -20.38 3.86
CA ASN A 14 11.37 -19.33 4.33
C ASN A 14 10.91 -17.96 3.81
N ASP A 15 11.15 -16.90 4.59
CA ASP A 15 10.89 -15.51 4.17
C ASP A 15 11.47 -15.18 2.79
N SER A 16 12.67 -15.69 2.46
CA SER A 16 13.34 -15.46 1.17
C SER A 16 12.58 -16.02 -0.03
N ASP A 17 11.70 -16.99 0.20
CA ASP A 17 10.89 -17.64 -0.82
C ASP A 17 9.52 -16.94 -0.99
N ILE A 18 9.18 -16.00 -0.10
CA ILE A 18 7.92 -15.28 -0.13
C ILE A 18 8.06 -14.01 -0.99
N ARG A 19 7.15 -13.87 -1.97
CA ARG A 19 6.96 -12.64 -2.74
C ARG A 19 5.61 -12.03 -2.38
N PHE A 20 5.65 -10.88 -1.71
CA PHE A 20 4.45 -10.13 -1.36
C PHE A 20 4.19 -9.04 -2.42
N VAL A 21 2.96 -8.99 -2.95
CA VAL A 21 2.57 -8.03 -3.98
C VAL A 21 1.40 -7.21 -3.47
N ALA A 22 1.52 -5.88 -3.54
CA ALA A 22 0.48 -4.93 -3.14
C ALA A 22 0.25 -3.89 -4.24
N LEU A 23 -0.97 -3.37 -4.36
CA LEU A 23 -1.27 -2.29 -5.29
C LEU A 23 -0.75 -0.95 -4.77
N VAL A 24 -1.05 -0.63 -3.51
CA VAL A 24 -0.60 0.58 -2.81
C VAL A 24 -0.13 0.20 -1.41
N ALA A 25 0.93 0.83 -0.93
CA ALA A 25 1.42 0.69 0.44
C ALA A 25 1.81 2.04 1.04
N ALA A 26 1.96 2.09 2.36
CA ALA A 26 2.56 3.22 3.08
C ALA A 26 3.91 2.81 3.71
N PRO A 27 4.87 3.74 3.89
CA PRO A 27 6.21 3.45 4.41
C PRO A 27 6.20 2.79 5.78
N GLU A 28 5.25 3.14 6.64
CA GLU A 28 5.09 2.58 7.99
C GLU A 28 4.76 1.09 7.95
N GLY A 29 3.91 0.68 7.01
CA GLY A 29 3.56 -0.73 6.79
C GLY A 29 4.75 -1.55 6.28
N ILE A 30 5.48 -1.01 5.29
CA ILE A 30 6.68 -1.67 4.75
C ILE A 30 7.75 -1.81 5.85
N LYS A 31 8.00 -0.74 6.61
CA LYS A 31 8.95 -0.77 7.72
C LYS A 31 8.56 -1.84 8.74
N ARG A 32 7.28 -1.91 9.11
CA ARG A 32 6.77 -2.87 10.10
C ARG A 32 6.92 -4.32 9.65
N VAL A 33 6.78 -4.60 8.35
CA VAL A 33 7.08 -5.92 7.78
C VAL A 33 8.57 -6.18 7.85
N ASN A 34 9.41 -5.26 7.35
CA ASN A 34 10.86 -5.44 7.28
C ASN A 34 11.54 -5.59 8.66
N GLU A 35 10.96 -5.07 9.73
CA GLU A 35 11.44 -5.26 11.10
C GLU A 35 11.38 -6.73 11.57
N ILE A 36 10.46 -7.52 11.01
CA ILE A 36 10.23 -8.91 11.43
C ILE A 36 10.64 -9.89 10.32
N HIS A 37 10.29 -9.56 9.07
CA HIS A 37 10.44 -10.42 7.90
C HIS A 37 11.32 -9.76 6.82
N SER A 38 12.55 -9.42 7.19
CA SER A 38 13.48 -8.63 6.36
C SER A 38 13.89 -9.29 5.04
N SER A 39 13.69 -10.60 4.90
CA SER A 39 14.03 -11.36 3.68
C SER A 39 12.85 -11.52 2.70
N VAL A 40 11.64 -11.11 3.09
CA VAL A 40 10.48 -11.11 2.18
C VAL A 40 10.68 -10.02 1.14
N THR A 41 10.55 -10.39 -0.15
CA THR A 41 10.57 -9.36 -1.19
C THR A 41 9.17 -8.79 -1.38
N ILE A 42 9.06 -7.46 -1.28
CA ILE A 42 7.81 -6.72 -1.42
C ILE A 42 7.82 -5.96 -2.76
N TYR A 43 6.80 -6.19 -3.57
CA TYR A 43 6.52 -5.43 -4.78
C TYR A 43 5.27 -4.58 -4.56
N VAL A 44 5.36 -3.28 -4.85
CA VAL A 44 4.24 -2.35 -4.70
C VAL A 44 4.06 -1.55 -5.97
N GLY A 45 2.82 -1.41 -6.44
CA GLY A 45 2.48 -0.57 -7.59
C GLY A 45 2.71 0.93 -7.32
N ALA A 46 2.35 1.39 -6.12
CA ALA A 46 2.60 2.75 -5.66
C ALA A 46 2.92 2.80 -4.15
N LEU A 47 3.93 3.58 -3.79
CA LEU A 47 4.24 3.92 -2.39
C LEU A 47 3.68 5.31 -2.09
N ASP A 48 2.67 5.37 -1.23
CA ASP A 48 2.02 6.61 -0.82
C ASP A 48 2.73 7.23 0.40
N ARG A 49 2.26 8.40 0.87
CA ARG A 49 3.03 9.21 1.82
C ARG A 49 3.09 8.62 3.22
N GLN A 50 1.93 8.21 3.73
CA GLN A 50 1.77 7.84 5.13
C GLN A 50 0.43 7.18 5.38
N LEU A 51 0.28 6.65 6.58
CA LEU A 51 -1.03 6.38 7.17
C LEU A 51 -1.60 7.63 7.86
N ASN A 52 -2.92 7.71 7.96
CA ASN A 52 -3.62 8.63 8.86
C ASN A 52 -3.92 7.97 10.22
N GLU A 53 -4.58 8.70 11.12
CA GLU A 53 -4.94 8.24 12.48
C GLU A 53 -5.89 7.03 12.49
N HIS A 54 -6.60 6.80 11.39
CA HIS A 54 -7.52 5.66 11.20
C HIS A 54 -6.86 4.52 10.41
N ALA A 55 -5.54 4.54 10.22
CA ALA A 55 -4.77 3.56 9.46
C ALA A 55 -5.14 3.42 7.97
N TYR A 56 -5.78 4.42 7.38
CA TYR A 56 -5.90 4.53 5.92
C TYR A 56 -4.61 5.09 5.32
N ILE A 57 -4.23 4.56 4.16
CA ILE A 57 -3.16 5.14 3.33
C ILE A 57 -3.66 6.47 2.73
N VAL A 58 -2.83 7.51 2.74
CA VAL A 58 -3.15 8.84 2.18
C VAL A 58 -2.16 9.16 1.04
N LEU A 59 -2.56 9.44 -0.21
CA LEU A 59 -3.87 9.76 -0.82
C LEU A 59 -4.81 8.56 -1.01
N GLY A 60 -4.26 7.35 -1.03
CA GLY A 60 -4.95 6.08 -0.86
C GLY A 60 -5.99 5.71 -1.92
N LEU A 61 -6.69 4.61 -1.64
CA LEU A 61 -7.81 4.10 -2.43
C LEU A 61 -9.09 3.96 -1.60
N GLY A 62 -9.13 4.55 -0.40
CA GLY A 62 -10.20 4.27 0.57
C GLY A 62 -10.16 2.82 1.04
N ASP A 63 -11.32 2.28 1.45
CA ASP A 63 -11.44 0.88 1.83
C ASP A 63 -11.40 -0.02 0.58
N ALA A 64 -10.41 -0.93 0.52
CA ALA A 64 -10.22 -1.81 -0.64
C ALA A 64 -11.35 -2.85 -0.78
N GLY A 65 -11.93 -3.30 0.33
CA GLY A 65 -13.04 -4.25 0.35
C GLY A 65 -14.32 -3.63 -0.23
N ASP A 66 -14.62 -2.39 0.15
CA ASP A 66 -15.79 -1.65 -0.35
C ASP A 66 -15.71 -1.44 -1.87
N HIS A 67 -14.53 -1.16 -2.41
CA HIS A 67 -14.33 -1.01 -3.87
C HIS A 67 -14.45 -2.32 -4.64
N LEU A 68 -13.99 -3.44 -4.06
CA LEU A 68 -13.98 -4.74 -4.74
C LEU A 68 -15.33 -5.46 -4.66
N TYR A 69 -16.02 -5.35 -3.52
CA TYR A 69 -17.19 -6.16 -3.22
C TYR A 69 -18.48 -5.35 -3.05
N GLY A 70 -18.38 -4.02 -3.07
CA GLY A 70 -19.52 -3.10 -3.02
C GLY A 70 -20.22 -3.12 -1.66
N ALA A 71 -19.79 -2.24 -0.74
CA ALA A 71 -20.54 -1.96 0.49
C ALA A 71 -20.92 -0.47 0.56
N ASN A 72 -22.13 -0.20 1.06
CA ASN A 72 -22.72 1.14 1.12
C ASN A 72 -22.27 1.97 2.34
N ASN A 73 -21.12 1.66 2.94
CA ASN A 73 -20.67 2.34 4.15
C ASN A 73 -19.69 3.47 3.77
N PHE A 74 -20.17 4.72 3.82
CA PHE A 74 -19.37 5.92 3.61
C PHE A 74 -18.47 6.24 4.83
N ASP A 75 -17.68 5.28 5.31
CA ASP A 75 -16.92 5.46 6.55
C ASP A 75 -15.61 6.26 6.36
N TYR A 76 -15.19 6.52 5.11
CA TYR A 76 -14.26 7.60 4.79
C TYR A 76 -14.39 8.00 3.30
N PRO A 77 -15.06 9.10 2.94
CA PRO A 77 -15.10 9.53 1.55
C PRO A 77 -13.68 9.83 1.10
N ILE A 78 -13.22 9.20 0.01
CA ILE A 78 -11.98 9.60 -0.65
C ILE A 78 -12.15 11.08 -1.02
N LYS A 79 -11.57 11.97 -0.22
CA LYS A 79 -11.51 13.39 -0.56
C LYS A 79 -10.46 13.53 -1.65
N TYR A 80 -10.86 13.23 -2.88
CA TYR A 80 -10.13 13.73 -4.05
C TYR A 80 -10.15 15.25 -3.93
N LYS A 81 -9.05 15.86 -3.48
CA LYS A 81 -8.76 17.22 -3.90
C LYS A 81 -8.67 17.12 -5.41
N GLN A 82 -9.66 17.68 -6.10
CA GLN A 82 -9.65 17.81 -7.54
C GLN A 82 -8.50 18.76 -7.88
N TYR A 83 -7.27 18.24 -7.94
CA TYR A 83 -6.16 18.98 -8.50
C TYR A 83 -6.50 19.12 -9.98
N LYS A 84 -6.91 20.32 -10.37
CA LYS A 84 -7.04 20.70 -11.77
C LYS A 84 -5.66 20.45 -12.39
N LEU A 85 -5.55 19.43 -13.23
CA LEU A 85 -4.33 19.07 -13.94
C LEU A 85 -4.07 20.15 -15.00
N GLU A 86 -3.70 21.36 -14.59
CA GLU A 86 -3.19 22.38 -15.49
C GLU A 86 -1.75 22.00 -15.81
N ARG A 87 -1.62 21.30 -16.94
CA ARG A 87 -0.46 21.20 -17.86
C ARG A 87 0.88 21.70 -17.31
N ASP A 88 1.81 20.77 -17.05
CA ASP A 88 3.25 20.99 -17.21
C ASP A 88 4.00 19.69 -17.62
N ILE A 89 3.35 18.87 -18.46
CA ILE A 89 4.04 17.84 -19.27
C ILE A 89 4.72 18.52 -20.46
N GLY A 90 5.83 19.22 -20.20
CA GLY A 90 6.49 20.01 -21.24
C GLY A 90 8.01 20.12 -21.21
N ASN A 91 8.72 19.93 -20.07
CA ASN A 91 10.13 20.37 -20.06
C ASN A 91 11.13 19.60 -19.17
N ALA A 92 10.87 18.36 -18.77
CA ALA A 92 11.80 17.61 -17.89
C ALA A 92 12.59 16.49 -18.60
N CYS A 93 12.88 16.60 -19.90
CA CYS A 93 13.66 15.58 -20.62
C CYS A 93 14.88 16.12 -21.40
N HIS A 94 15.28 17.39 -21.22
CA HIS A 94 16.58 17.89 -21.71
C HIS A 94 17.07 19.00 -20.78
N GLN A 95 17.76 18.64 -19.69
CA GLN A 95 18.93 19.33 -19.11
C GLN A 95 19.68 18.34 -18.20
#